data_AF-A0A0Q8B9W4-F1
#
_entry.id   AF-A0A0Q8B9W4-F1
#
_cell.length_a   1.000
_cell.length_b   1.000
_cell.length_c   1.000
_cell.angle_alpha   90.00
_cell.angle_beta   90.00
_cell.angle_gamma   90.00
#
_symmetry.space_group_name_H-M   'P 1'
#
loop_
_entity.id
_entity.type
_entity.pdbx_description
1 polymer ?
#
loop_
_entity_poly.entity_id
_entity_poly.type
_entity_poly.pdbx_seq_one_letter_code
_entity_poly.pdbx_strand_id
1 'polypeptide(L)'
;MRWVCILFPQLALDAVLRQRTDPDEPLALLTGPAQRRMLQAVNGPARALGLRPGQSMSAAQALSKGFATAEYDVADIEHWQQFLAAWAYRFSSQVSVHYPRALVFEIESSLGLFGDWPQFEARLRNELGELGFRHRIVAAPNPVAARMLANAYDGLVVANDQALQYHLGQMPIDRIGLEASVATALSRMGLRTLSQVQALPRHSLARRFEAQVLRHLDTLFGLRRLALAFYLPPDRFDVRIELNFDVQSHQALLFPLRRLTGDLSAFLCGRDSGVQRFDLHLEHAGLPDTVIKVGLLSAERDPAMLFELARGRLEQVQVEAPVRGFRLCAEDLPAFVPQFQELFDDRPQQSLPWEQLRERLRARLGDEAVHGLRFQADHRPECAWQARADSQPCAGFPIVQRPGWLLTEPLTVHEGSTRILMGPERIESGWWDGDDVRRDYYLIETRAGQQGWAYRVVGENGPLWLQGWFA
;
A
#
# COMPACT_ATOMS: atom_id res chain seq x y z
N MET A 1 10.01 -26.07 -7.02
CA MET A 1 10.14 -24.71 -6.44
C MET A 1 11.35 -24.05 -7.06
N ARG A 2 11.15 -22.98 -7.82
CA ARG A 2 12.23 -22.17 -8.39
C ARG A 2 12.33 -20.87 -7.62
N TRP A 3 13.57 -20.54 -7.23
CA TRP A 3 13.90 -19.34 -6.49
C TRP A 3 14.81 -18.47 -7.33
N VAL A 4 14.59 -17.17 -7.25
CA VAL A 4 15.45 -16.16 -7.87
C VAL A 4 16.17 -15.41 -6.78
N CYS A 5 17.47 -15.19 -6.97
CA CYS A 5 18.23 -14.20 -6.23
C CYS A 5 18.52 -13.00 -7.14
N ILE A 6 18.22 -11.82 -6.64
CA ILE A 6 18.71 -10.55 -7.20
C ILE A 6 19.75 -10.01 -6.22
N LEU A 7 21.01 -9.99 -6.65
CA LEU A 7 22.12 -9.41 -5.88
C LEU A 7 22.36 -7.98 -6.36
N PHE A 8 22.55 -7.04 -5.43
CA PHE A 8 22.88 -5.64 -5.69
C PHE A 8 24.33 -5.35 -5.28
N PRO A 9 25.31 -5.53 -6.18
CA PRO A 9 26.74 -5.53 -5.80
C PRO A 9 27.23 -4.18 -5.25
N GLN A 10 26.55 -3.10 -5.64
CA GLN A 10 26.93 -1.73 -5.32
C GLN A 10 25.74 -0.91 -4.79
N LEU A 11 24.81 -1.56 -4.07
CA LEU A 11 23.55 -0.94 -3.58
C LEU A 11 23.74 0.47 -2.97
N ALA A 12 24.77 0.65 -2.12
CA ALA A 12 25.08 1.94 -1.50
C ALA A 12 25.48 3.03 -2.51
N LEU A 13 26.20 2.66 -3.58
CA LEU A 13 26.57 3.61 -4.64
C LEU A 13 25.34 3.96 -5.47
N ASP A 14 24.54 2.97 -5.86
CA ASP A 14 23.34 3.19 -6.68
C ASP A 14 22.33 4.09 -5.95
N ALA A 15 22.19 3.93 -4.64
CA ALA A 15 21.38 4.81 -3.78
C ALA A 15 21.73 6.30 -3.95
N VAL A 16 23.02 6.63 -3.93
CA VAL A 16 23.50 8.01 -4.06
C VAL A 16 23.48 8.48 -5.52
N LEU A 17 23.88 7.63 -6.46
CA LEU A 17 23.97 7.98 -7.88
C LEU A 17 22.60 8.37 -8.46
N ARG A 18 21.53 7.74 -8.00
CA ARG A 18 20.15 8.06 -8.44
C ARG A 18 19.66 9.45 -8.05
N GLN A 19 20.27 10.07 -7.04
CA GLN A 19 19.93 11.43 -6.61
C GLN A 19 20.77 12.49 -7.33
N ARG A 20 21.72 12.08 -8.17
CA ARG A 20 22.63 12.98 -8.89
C ARG A 20 22.15 13.24 -10.31
N THR A 21 22.45 14.44 -10.80
CA THR A 21 22.15 14.85 -12.18
C THR A 21 23.05 14.15 -13.20
N ASP A 22 24.30 13.87 -12.83
CA ASP A 22 25.28 13.16 -13.66
C ASP A 22 25.76 11.88 -12.93
N PRO A 23 25.31 10.68 -13.35
CA PRO A 23 25.73 9.41 -12.78
C PRO A 23 27.19 9.01 -13.11
N ASP A 24 27.78 9.61 -14.16
CA ASP A 24 29.13 9.29 -14.64
C ASP A 24 30.22 10.16 -13.97
N GLU A 25 29.83 11.07 -13.07
CA GLU A 25 30.76 11.82 -12.24
C GLU A 25 31.54 10.87 -11.31
N PRO A 26 32.88 11.00 -11.19
CA PRO A 26 33.67 10.20 -10.26
C PRO A 26 33.19 10.38 -8.81
N LEU A 27 32.75 9.28 -8.17
CA LEU A 27 32.17 9.30 -6.83
C LEU A 27 32.85 8.30 -5.89
N ALA A 28 33.12 8.75 -4.66
CA ALA A 28 33.58 7.93 -3.56
C ALA A 28 32.68 8.05 -2.32
N LEU A 29 32.26 6.92 -1.76
CA LEU A 29 31.56 6.86 -0.48
C LEU A 29 32.57 6.77 0.66
N LEU A 30 32.41 7.62 1.67
CA LEU A 30 33.33 7.74 2.80
C LEU A 30 32.77 7.06 4.06
N THR A 31 33.66 6.48 4.86
CA THR A 31 33.34 5.95 6.19
C THR A 31 34.37 6.39 7.23
N GLY A 32 34.09 6.15 8.50
CA GLY A 32 34.95 6.49 9.64
C GLY A 32 34.82 7.95 10.10
N PRO A 33 35.45 8.34 11.22
CA PRO A 33 35.34 9.70 11.77
C PRO A 33 36.00 10.75 10.87
N ALA A 34 35.63 12.01 11.02
CA ALA A 34 36.12 13.13 10.19
C ALA A 34 37.67 13.20 10.10
N GLN A 35 38.37 12.84 11.19
CA GLN A 35 39.84 12.86 11.25
C GLN A 35 40.51 11.67 10.52
N ARG A 36 39.76 10.60 10.21
CA ARG A 36 40.27 9.38 9.58
C ARG A 36 39.27 8.81 8.56
N ARG A 37 38.82 9.67 7.65
CA ARG A 37 37.93 9.26 6.56
C ARG A 37 38.63 8.25 5.63
N MET A 38 37.91 7.18 5.30
CA MET A 38 38.36 6.12 4.39
C MET A 38 37.33 5.91 3.29
N LEU A 39 37.80 5.58 2.09
CA LEU A 39 36.94 5.25 0.96
C LEU A 39 36.35 3.86 1.15
N GLN A 40 35.04 3.75 1.34
CA GLN A 40 34.36 2.47 1.50
C GLN A 40 33.94 1.87 0.16
N ALA A 41 33.47 2.70 -0.77
CA ALA A 41 33.07 2.29 -2.11
C ALA A 41 33.38 3.38 -3.13
N VAL A 42 33.66 2.99 -4.37
CA VAL A 42 33.96 3.92 -5.48
C VAL A 42 33.29 3.41 -6.76
N ASN A 43 32.71 4.34 -7.54
CA ASN A 43 32.10 4.03 -8.83
C ASN A 43 33.16 3.75 -9.92
N GLY A 44 32.72 3.37 -11.11
CA GLY A 44 33.61 3.05 -12.24
C GLY A 44 34.54 4.20 -12.63
N PRO A 45 34.01 5.42 -12.88
CA PRO A 45 34.82 6.60 -13.17
C PRO A 45 35.85 6.93 -12.08
N ALA A 46 35.49 6.85 -10.79
CA ALA A 46 36.44 7.02 -9.69
C ALA A 46 37.57 5.98 -9.70
N ARG A 47 37.28 4.72 -10.05
CA ARG A 47 38.33 3.70 -10.20
C ARG A 47 39.27 3.99 -11.36
N ALA A 48 38.78 4.59 -12.45
CA ALA A 48 39.61 4.99 -13.58
C ALA A 48 40.62 6.09 -13.19
N LEU A 49 40.30 6.90 -12.17
CA LEU A 49 41.23 7.86 -11.54
C LEU A 49 42.23 7.20 -10.56
N GLY A 50 42.20 5.87 -10.41
CA GLY A 50 43.08 5.13 -9.51
C GLY A 50 42.57 5.00 -8.07
N LEU A 51 41.36 5.48 -7.76
CA LEU A 51 40.76 5.36 -6.43
C LEU A 51 40.33 3.93 -6.15
N ARG A 52 40.53 3.46 -4.90
CA ARG A 52 40.20 2.10 -4.46
C ARG A 52 39.55 2.10 -3.08
N PRO A 53 38.61 1.17 -2.82
CA PRO A 53 38.12 0.94 -1.47
C PRO A 53 39.26 0.61 -0.49
N GLY A 54 39.15 1.08 0.74
CA GLY A 54 40.16 0.94 1.80
C GLY A 54 41.25 2.01 1.82
N GLN A 55 41.33 2.90 0.83
CA GLN A 55 42.26 4.02 0.84
C GLN A 55 41.84 5.10 1.86
N SER A 56 42.82 5.80 2.46
CA SER A 56 42.52 7.01 3.24
C SER A 56 42.11 8.15 2.31
N MET A 57 41.32 9.09 2.81
CA MET A 57 40.93 10.28 2.06
C MET A 57 42.14 11.09 1.59
N SER A 58 43.19 11.18 2.43
CA SER A 58 44.45 11.85 2.07
C SER A 58 45.17 11.18 0.89
N ALA A 59 45.21 9.84 0.84
CA ALA A 59 45.82 9.11 -0.25
C ALA A 59 45.00 9.25 -1.55
N ALA A 60 43.66 9.24 -1.44
CA ALA A 60 42.77 9.49 -2.56
C ALA A 60 42.95 10.90 -3.16
N GLN A 61 43.02 11.94 -2.31
CA GLN A 61 43.22 13.33 -2.72
C GLN A 61 44.61 13.58 -3.36
N ALA A 62 45.61 12.78 -3.00
CA ALA A 62 46.93 12.83 -3.63
C ALA A 62 46.92 12.26 -5.07
N LEU A 63 46.02 11.31 -5.36
CA LEU A 63 45.86 10.73 -6.71
C LEU A 63 45.05 11.64 -7.63
N SER A 64 43.94 12.19 -7.14
CA SER A 64 43.09 13.10 -7.91
C SER A 64 42.26 13.98 -6.99
N LYS A 65 41.95 15.20 -7.43
CA LYS A 65 40.98 16.09 -6.75
C LYS A 65 39.63 16.16 -7.47
N GLY A 66 39.52 15.56 -8.65
CA GLY A 66 38.32 15.60 -9.50
C GLY A 66 37.34 14.48 -9.20
N PHE A 67 36.96 14.29 -7.94
CA PHE A 67 35.93 13.33 -7.55
C PHE A 67 35.03 13.89 -6.45
N ALA A 68 33.74 13.59 -6.55
CA ALA A 68 32.76 13.91 -5.54
C ALA A 68 32.78 12.89 -4.40
N THR A 69 32.29 13.31 -3.24
CA THR A 69 32.17 12.44 -2.06
C THR A 69 30.75 12.43 -1.52
N ALA A 70 30.39 11.33 -0.89
CA ALA A 70 29.17 11.19 -0.09
C ALA A 70 29.45 10.26 1.11
N GLU A 71 28.61 10.31 2.13
CA GLU A 71 28.74 9.41 3.28
C GLU A 71 28.27 7.99 2.93
N TYR A 72 28.94 6.98 3.50
CA TYR A 72 28.49 5.60 3.47
C TYR A 72 27.56 5.36 4.65
N ASP A 73 26.25 5.49 4.42
CA ASP A 73 25.23 5.24 5.43
C ASP A 73 24.69 3.81 5.34
N VAL A 74 24.71 3.09 6.46
CA VAL A 74 24.17 1.72 6.56
C VAL A 74 22.65 1.74 6.60
N ALA A 75 22.04 2.76 7.23
CA ALA A 75 20.60 2.89 7.32
C ALA A 75 19.97 3.08 5.92
N ASP A 76 20.64 3.85 5.05
CA ASP A 76 20.22 4.01 3.66
C ASP A 76 20.25 2.69 2.89
N ILE A 77 21.23 1.83 3.12
CA ILE A 77 21.32 0.51 2.47
C ILE A 77 20.14 -0.36 2.87
N GLU A 78 19.80 -0.38 4.17
CA GLU A 78 18.64 -1.11 4.69
C GLU A 78 17.34 -0.55 4.11
N HIS A 79 17.19 0.78 4.10
CA HIS A 79 16.04 1.47 3.50
C HIS A 79 15.85 1.05 2.03
N TRP A 80 16.90 1.12 1.21
CA TRP A 80 16.82 0.74 -0.20
C TRP A 80 16.59 -0.75 -0.40
N GLN A 81 17.11 -1.60 0.48
CA GLN A 81 16.81 -3.04 0.43
C GLN A 81 15.32 -3.31 0.72
N GLN A 82 14.71 -2.59 1.66
CA GLN A 82 13.28 -2.67 1.93
C GLN A 82 12.44 -2.12 0.77
N PHE A 83 12.85 -1.00 0.17
CA PHE A 83 12.21 -0.46 -1.04
C PHE A 83 12.21 -1.50 -2.18
N LEU A 84 13.36 -2.15 -2.42
CA LEU A 84 13.48 -3.18 -3.44
C LEU A 84 12.66 -4.43 -3.07
N ALA A 85 12.54 -4.78 -1.79
CA ALA A 85 11.68 -5.87 -1.35
C ALA A 85 10.20 -5.57 -1.62
N ALA A 86 9.75 -4.33 -1.38
CA ALA A 86 8.42 -3.85 -1.72
C ALA A 86 8.16 -3.93 -3.24
N TRP A 87 9.14 -3.51 -4.05
CA TRP A 87 9.06 -3.67 -5.50
C TRP A 87 8.93 -5.14 -5.91
N ALA A 88 9.75 -6.03 -5.33
CA ALA A 88 9.73 -7.46 -5.64
C ALA A 88 8.41 -8.14 -5.19
N TYR A 89 7.76 -7.61 -4.14
CA TYR A 89 6.51 -8.13 -3.59
C TYR A 89 5.36 -8.11 -4.63
N ARG A 90 5.43 -7.22 -5.62
CA ARG A 90 4.49 -7.19 -6.77
C ARG A 90 4.54 -8.45 -7.62
N PHE A 91 5.61 -9.24 -7.53
CA PHE A 91 5.80 -10.45 -8.32
C PHE A 91 5.66 -11.74 -7.53
N SER A 92 5.84 -11.68 -6.21
CA SER A 92 5.79 -12.87 -5.34
C SER A 92 5.44 -12.45 -3.92
N SER A 93 4.59 -13.22 -3.24
CA SER A 93 4.35 -13.03 -1.80
C SER A 93 5.46 -13.62 -0.93
N GLN A 94 6.39 -14.39 -1.52
CA GLN A 94 7.48 -15.06 -0.82
C GLN A 94 8.82 -14.36 -1.06
N VAL A 95 8.88 -13.05 -0.83
CA VAL A 95 10.13 -12.26 -0.94
C VAL A 95 10.86 -12.29 0.38
N SER A 96 12.19 -12.46 0.37
CA SER A 96 13.01 -12.41 1.57
C SER A 96 14.22 -11.49 1.41
N VAL A 97 14.45 -10.68 2.45
CA VAL A 97 15.63 -9.81 2.63
C VAL A 97 16.70 -10.47 3.51
N HIS A 98 16.65 -11.80 3.69
CA HIS A 98 17.52 -12.56 4.60
C HIS A 98 19.03 -12.33 4.36
N TYR A 99 19.43 -12.04 3.13
CA TYR A 99 20.83 -11.78 2.79
C TYR A 99 21.07 -10.29 2.55
N PRO A 100 22.20 -9.71 3.01
CA PRO A 100 22.48 -8.30 2.82
C PRO A 100 22.65 -7.96 1.34
N ARG A 101 22.05 -6.84 0.92
CA ARG A 101 22.11 -6.32 -0.46
C ARG A 101 21.62 -7.35 -1.50
N ALA A 102 20.69 -8.22 -1.12
CA ALA A 102 20.10 -9.18 -2.02
C ALA A 102 18.64 -9.42 -1.67
N LEU A 103 17.87 -9.78 -2.69
CA LEU A 103 16.51 -10.29 -2.54
C LEU A 103 16.47 -11.71 -3.02
N VAL A 104 15.75 -12.56 -2.31
CA VAL A 104 15.49 -13.93 -2.72
C VAL A 104 14.00 -14.18 -2.67
N PHE A 105 13.42 -14.64 -3.77
CA PHE A 105 11.98 -14.87 -3.85
C PHE A 105 11.61 -16.05 -4.74
N GLU A 106 10.48 -16.68 -4.41
CA GLU A 106 9.89 -17.80 -5.14
C GLU A 106 9.22 -17.26 -6.42
N ILE A 107 9.42 -17.94 -7.55
CA ILE A 107 8.91 -17.49 -8.86
C ILE A 107 8.01 -18.49 -9.57
N GLU A 108 8.02 -19.78 -9.21
CA GLU A 108 7.28 -20.82 -9.93
C GLU A 108 5.78 -20.57 -9.91
N SER A 109 5.25 -20.09 -8.79
CA SER A 109 3.83 -19.73 -8.64
C SER A 109 3.44 -18.53 -9.51
N SER A 110 4.40 -17.69 -9.85
CA SER A 110 4.18 -16.40 -10.54
C SER A 110 4.35 -16.50 -12.06
N LEU A 111 4.96 -17.58 -12.59
CA LEU A 111 5.17 -17.75 -14.03
C LEU A 111 3.86 -17.75 -14.82
N GLY A 112 2.76 -18.24 -14.24
CA GLY A 112 1.44 -18.20 -14.90
C GLY A 112 0.91 -16.78 -15.16
N LEU A 113 1.34 -15.79 -14.37
CA LEU A 113 0.92 -14.40 -14.48
C LEU A 113 1.88 -13.55 -15.31
N PHE A 114 3.19 -13.84 -15.23
CA PHE A 114 4.23 -13.00 -15.83
C PHE A 114 4.89 -13.60 -17.08
N GLY A 115 4.49 -14.80 -17.47
CA GLY A 115 5.05 -15.51 -18.61
C GLY A 115 6.22 -16.41 -18.26
N ASP A 116 6.93 -16.88 -19.29
CA ASP A 116 8.10 -17.72 -19.10
C ASP A 116 9.27 -16.95 -18.46
N TRP A 117 10.29 -17.70 -18.00
CA TRP A 117 11.40 -17.09 -17.28
C TRP A 117 12.18 -16.05 -18.11
N PRO A 118 12.52 -16.26 -19.40
CA PRO A 118 13.20 -15.24 -20.19
C PRO A 118 12.44 -13.91 -20.27
N GLN A 119 11.12 -13.95 -20.50
CA GLN A 119 10.30 -12.74 -20.53
C GLN A 119 10.24 -12.08 -19.15
N PHE A 120 10.06 -12.88 -18.10
CA PHE A 120 9.97 -12.37 -16.75
C PHE A 120 11.31 -11.78 -16.27
N GLU A 121 12.44 -12.43 -16.55
CA GLU A 121 13.78 -11.91 -16.26
C GLU A 121 14.03 -10.57 -16.97
N ALA A 122 13.71 -10.48 -18.27
CA ALA A 122 13.86 -9.23 -19.02
C ALA A 122 13.05 -8.10 -18.39
N ARG A 123 11.82 -8.38 -17.95
CA ARG A 123 11.00 -7.41 -17.21
C ARG A 123 11.65 -6.98 -15.89
N LEU A 124 12.12 -7.93 -15.08
CA LEU A 124 12.80 -7.61 -13.82
C LEU A 124 14.03 -6.72 -14.05
N ARG A 125 14.82 -7.02 -15.08
CA ARG A 125 16.02 -6.24 -15.43
C ARG A 125 15.67 -4.84 -15.91
N ASN A 126 14.64 -4.70 -16.75
CA ASN A 126 14.19 -3.40 -17.24
C ASN A 126 13.70 -2.53 -16.09
N GLU A 127 12.81 -3.05 -15.24
CA GLU A 127 12.28 -2.29 -14.10
C GLU A 127 13.41 -1.90 -13.11
N LEU A 128 14.37 -2.80 -12.83
CA LEU A 128 15.53 -2.45 -11.99
C LEU A 128 16.49 -1.45 -12.64
N GLY A 129 16.61 -1.50 -13.98
CA GLY A 129 17.38 -0.52 -14.76
C GLY A 129 16.75 0.87 -14.71
N GLU A 130 15.43 0.96 -14.88
CA GLU A 130 14.67 2.20 -14.71
C GLU A 130 14.75 2.75 -13.28
N LEU A 131 14.74 1.85 -12.29
CA LEU A 131 14.99 2.21 -10.89
C LEU A 131 16.46 2.60 -10.63
N GLY A 132 17.38 2.45 -11.58
CA GLY A 132 18.78 2.86 -11.43
C GLY A 132 19.63 1.97 -10.53
N PHE A 133 19.27 0.68 -10.37
CA PHE A 133 20.02 -0.26 -9.55
C PHE A 133 20.78 -1.28 -10.38
N ARG A 134 22.09 -1.38 -10.14
CA ARG A 134 22.92 -2.41 -10.75
C ARG A 134 22.71 -3.73 -10.02
N HIS A 135 22.40 -4.75 -10.80
CA HIS A 135 21.97 -6.03 -10.26
C HIS A 135 22.63 -7.21 -10.99
N ARG A 136 22.54 -8.38 -10.36
CA ARG A 136 22.74 -9.69 -10.99
C ARG A 136 21.58 -10.59 -10.63
N ILE A 137 21.09 -11.34 -11.60
CA ILE A 137 19.95 -12.24 -11.41
C ILE A 137 20.40 -13.68 -11.63
N VAL A 138 20.05 -14.56 -10.71
CA VAL A 138 20.26 -16.00 -10.84
C VAL A 138 19.03 -16.75 -10.36
N ALA A 139 18.56 -17.71 -11.15
CA ALA A 139 17.49 -18.63 -10.79
C ALA A 139 18.05 -20.01 -10.42
N ALA A 140 17.61 -20.59 -9.31
CA ALA A 140 18.02 -21.92 -8.86
C ALA A 140 16.90 -22.68 -8.13
N PRO A 141 17.04 -24.02 -7.91
CA PRO A 141 16.04 -24.83 -7.22
C PRO A 141 15.84 -24.51 -5.73
N ASN A 142 16.76 -23.74 -5.13
CA ASN A 142 16.67 -23.35 -3.73
C ASN A 142 17.26 -21.94 -3.50
N PRO A 143 16.81 -21.21 -2.46
CA PRO A 143 17.17 -19.81 -2.25
C PRO A 143 18.68 -19.61 -1.94
N VAL A 144 19.30 -20.56 -1.24
CA VAL A 144 20.70 -20.48 -0.84
C VAL A 144 21.63 -20.63 -2.05
N ALA A 145 21.33 -21.60 -2.92
CA ALA A 145 22.03 -21.79 -4.18
C ALA A 145 21.91 -20.58 -5.09
N ALA A 146 20.69 -20.05 -5.29
CA ALA A 146 20.47 -18.85 -6.09
C ALA A 146 21.34 -17.69 -5.58
N ARG A 147 21.36 -17.48 -4.26
CA ARG A 147 22.17 -16.42 -3.62
C ARG A 147 23.67 -16.61 -3.81
N MET A 148 24.19 -17.82 -3.61
CA MET A 148 25.63 -18.04 -3.73
C MET A 148 26.10 -17.98 -5.17
N LEU A 149 25.34 -18.55 -6.11
CA LEU A 149 25.66 -18.49 -7.54
C LEU A 149 25.69 -17.03 -8.05
N ALA A 150 24.85 -16.14 -7.53
CA ALA A 150 24.89 -14.70 -7.88
C ALA A 150 26.24 -14.01 -7.56
N ASN A 151 27.08 -14.60 -6.70
CA ASN A 151 28.43 -14.08 -6.44
C ASN A 151 29.39 -14.29 -7.65
N ALA A 152 29.09 -15.22 -8.55
CA ALA A 152 29.93 -15.52 -9.72
C ALA A 152 29.21 -15.35 -11.06
N TYR A 153 27.88 -15.49 -11.09
CA TYR A 153 27.10 -15.52 -12.31
C TYR A 153 26.08 -14.37 -12.38
N ASP A 154 25.67 -14.05 -13.60
CA ASP A 154 24.53 -13.19 -13.92
C ASP A 154 23.79 -13.80 -15.11
N GLY A 155 22.46 -13.88 -15.03
CA GLY A 155 21.60 -14.53 -16.04
C GLY A 155 21.64 -16.06 -16.02
N LEU A 156 22.17 -16.67 -14.96
CA LEU A 156 22.23 -18.13 -14.84
C LEU A 156 20.89 -18.71 -14.41
N VAL A 157 20.44 -19.75 -15.10
CA VAL A 157 19.25 -20.54 -14.75
C VAL A 157 19.65 -21.98 -14.52
N VAL A 158 19.53 -22.45 -13.28
CA VAL A 158 19.83 -23.83 -12.92
C VAL A 158 18.58 -24.68 -13.06
N ALA A 159 18.54 -25.51 -14.11
CA ALA A 159 17.35 -26.27 -14.48
C ALA A 159 17.11 -27.53 -13.64
N ASN A 160 18.18 -28.18 -13.16
CA ASN A 160 18.11 -29.46 -12.44
C ASN A 160 19.29 -29.64 -11.45
N ASP A 161 19.25 -30.71 -10.67
CA ASP A 161 20.24 -30.99 -9.62
C ASP A 161 21.65 -31.28 -10.18
N GLN A 162 21.77 -31.84 -11.38
CA GLN A 162 23.06 -32.08 -12.02
C GLN A 162 23.73 -30.76 -12.41
N ALA A 163 22.97 -29.84 -13.01
CA ALA A 163 23.43 -28.48 -13.31
C ALA A 163 23.77 -27.73 -12.02
N LEU A 164 22.98 -27.92 -10.96
CA LEU A 164 23.23 -27.33 -9.64
C LEU A 164 24.59 -27.77 -9.10
N GLN A 165 24.86 -29.09 -9.10
CA GLN A 165 26.14 -29.64 -8.65
C GLN A 165 27.32 -29.11 -9.47
N TYR A 166 27.16 -29.05 -10.79
CA TYR A 166 28.21 -28.55 -11.68
C TYR A 166 28.54 -27.08 -11.41
N HIS A 167 27.54 -26.19 -11.39
CA HIS A 167 27.76 -24.76 -11.19
C HIS A 167 28.24 -24.44 -9.77
N LEU A 168 27.64 -25.05 -8.74
CA LEU A 168 28.11 -24.87 -7.37
C LEU A 168 29.53 -25.43 -7.19
N GLY A 169 29.86 -26.57 -7.80
CA GLY A 169 31.18 -27.19 -7.70
C GLY A 169 32.31 -26.29 -8.21
N GLN A 170 32.05 -25.43 -9.21
CA GLN A 170 33.02 -24.47 -9.74
C GLN A 170 33.19 -23.22 -8.87
N MET A 171 32.27 -22.98 -7.92
CA MET A 171 32.34 -21.80 -7.08
C MET A 171 33.60 -21.80 -6.22
N PRO A 172 34.35 -20.68 -6.21
CA PRO A 172 35.41 -20.46 -5.24
C PRO A 172 34.88 -20.54 -3.80
N ILE A 173 35.64 -21.15 -2.89
CA ILE A 173 35.21 -21.37 -1.50
C ILE A 173 34.98 -20.07 -0.70
N ASP A 174 35.57 -18.96 -1.12
CA ASP A 174 35.35 -17.62 -0.56
C ASP A 174 34.03 -16.99 -1.03
N ARG A 175 33.38 -17.57 -2.05
CA ARG A 175 32.13 -17.07 -2.64
C ARG A 175 30.90 -17.93 -2.37
N ILE A 176 31.05 -19.03 -1.65
CA ILE A 176 29.94 -19.92 -1.30
C ILE A 176 29.29 -19.57 0.04
N GLY A 177 29.62 -18.44 0.67
CA GLY A 177 28.96 -17.98 1.90
C GLY A 177 29.43 -18.66 3.19
N LEU A 178 30.64 -19.21 3.19
CA LEU A 178 31.31 -19.64 4.42
C LEU A 178 31.89 -18.43 5.15
N GLU A 179 32.09 -18.58 6.46
CA GLU A 179 32.84 -17.61 7.24
C GLU A 179 34.27 -17.44 6.69
N ALA A 180 34.80 -16.21 6.72
CA ALA A 180 36.12 -15.89 6.16
C ALA A 180 37.25 -16.73 6.77
N SER A 181 37.16 -17.06 8.07
CA SER A 181 38.11 -17.92 8.77
C SER A 181 38.10 -19.35 8.20
N VAL A 182 36.92 -19.93 8.00
CA VAL A 182 36.71 -21.27 7.41
C VAL A 182 37.19 -21.31 5.97
N ALA A 183 36.82 -20.32 5.14
CA ALA A 183 37.29 -20.24 3.76
C ALA A 183 38.83 -20.12 3.70
N THR A 184 39.44 -19.33 4.60
CA THR A 184 40.90 -19.23 4.68
C THR A 184 41.55 -20.55 5.09
N ALA A 185 40.96 -21.27 6.05
CA ALA A 185 41.45 -22.57 6.48
C ALA A 185 41.39 -23.62 5.36
N LEU A 186 40.26 -23.71 4.64
CA LEU A 186 40.11 -24.58 3.47
C LEU A 186 41.12 -24.22 2.36
N SER A 187 41.32 -22.93 2.09
CA SER A 187 42.32 -22.45 1.11
C SER A 187 43.74 -22.85 1.50
N ARG A 188 44.10 -22.75 2.78
CA ARG A 188 45.40 -23.21 3.31
C ARG A 188 45.59 -24.73 3.21
N MET A 189 44.50 -25.50 3.22
CA MET A 189 44.52 -26.95 2.97
C MET A 189 44.63 -27.30 1.47
N GLY A 190 44.70 -26.30 0.57
CA GLY A 190 44.76 -26.50 -0.88
C GLY A 190 43.40 -26.62 -1.56
N LEU A 191 42.29 -26.45 -0.82
CA LEU A 191 40.94 -26.52 -1.34
C LEU A 191 40.50 -25.11 -1.75
N ARG A 192 40.35 -24.86 -3.04
CA ARG A 192 39.98 -23.55 -3.61
C ARG A 192 38.57 -23.53 -4.18
N THR A 193 38.03 -24.68 -4.58
CA THR A 193 36.68 -24.81 -5.16
C THR A 193 35.78 -25.69 -4.30
N LEU A 194 34.47 -25.49 -4.40
CA LEU A 194 33.51 -26.31 -3.67
C LEU A 194 33.55 -27.79 -4.10
N SER A 195 33.84 -28.09 -5.37
CA SER A 195 33.99 -29.47 -5.85
C SER A 195 35.09 -30.23 -5.10
N GLN A 196 36.21 -29.57 -4.78
CA GLN A 196 37.30 -30.15 -4.00
C GLN A 196 36.87 -30.45 -2.56
N VAL A 197 36.05 -29.57 -1.96
CA VAL A 197 35.50 -29.78 -0.62
C VAL A 197 34.50 -30.95 -0.63
N GLN A 198 33.66 -31.06 -1.67
CA GLN A 198 32.70 -32.16 -1.81
C GLN A 198 33.35 -33.53 -2.01
N ALA A 199 34.53 -33.58 -2.63
CA ALA A 199 35.28 -34.82 -2.80
C ALA A 199 35.81 -35.40 -1.47
N LEU A 200 35.84 -34.59 -0.39
CA LEU A 200 36.30 -35.05 0.91
C LEU A 200 35.22 -35.87 1.63
N PRO A 201 35.62 -36.93 2.37
CA PRO A 201 34.69 -37.66 3.23
C PRO A 201 34.04 -36.73 4.25
N ARG A 202 32.70 -36.79 4.38
CA ARG A 202 31.94 -35.90 5.27
C ARG A 202 32.41 -35.94 6.73
N HIS A 203 32.81 -37.11 7.23
CA HIS A 203 33.33 -37.26 8.60
C HIS A 203 34.66 -36.50 8.81
N SER A 204 35.49 -36.38 7.78
CA SER A 204 36.76 -35.64 7.82
C SER A 204 36.52 -34.14 7.96
N LEU A 205 35.48 -33.62 7.29
CA LEU A 205 35.04 -32.24 7.43
C LEU A 205 34.48 -31.98 8.83
N ALA A 206 33.62 -32.87 9.33
CA ALA A 206 32.98 -32.73 10.65
C ALA A 206 33.97 -32.78 11.83
N ARG A 207 35.11 -33.46 11.68
CA ARG A 207 36.18 -33.49 12.71
C ARG A 207 36.98 -32.20 12.79
N ARG A 208 37.04 -31.41 11.71
CA ARG A 208 37.91 -30.23 11.59
C ARG A 208 37.16 -28.91 11.67
N PHE A 209 35.89 -28.92 11.29
CA PHE A 209 35.06 -27.73 11.22
C PHE A 209 33.79 -27.92 12.04
N GLU A 210 33.24 -26.79 12.48
CA GLU A 210 31.98 -26.78 13.22
C GLU A 210 30.82 -27.33 12.38
N ALA A 211 29.80 -27.85 13.06
CA ALA A 211 28.60 -28.39 12.42
C ALA A 211 27.89 -27.40 11.49
N GLN A 212 28.05 -26.08 11.70
CA GLN A 212 27.49 -25.06 10.82
C GLN A 212 28.02 -25.14 9.39
N VAL A 213 29.28 -25.54 9.19
CA VAL A 213 29.85 -25.69 7.83
C VAL A 213 29.13 -26.79 7.06
N LEU A 214 28.95 -27.97 7.67
CA LEU A 214 28.22 -29.06 7.01
C LEU A 214 26.74 -28.72 6.80
N ARG A 215 26.10 -28.06 7.77
CA ARG A 215 24.72 -27.59 7.62
C ARG A 215 24.60 -26.64 6.43
N HIS A 216 25.53 -25.70 6.29
CA HIS A 216 25.57 -24.75 5.18
C HIS A 216 25.68 -25.45 3.83
N LEU A 217 26.60 -26.41 3.71
CA LEU A 217 26.75 -27.25 2.52
C LEU A 217 25.47 -28.04 2.21
N ASP A 218 24.81 -28.59 3.23
CA ASP A 218 23.54 -29.31 3.04
C ASP A 218 22.42 -28.40 2.53
N THR A 219 22.35 -27.15 3.02
CA THR A 219 21.42 -26.15 2.49
C THR A 219 21.73 -25.76 1.04
N LEU A 220 23.01 -25.61 0.66
CA LEU A 220 23.41 -25.27 -0.71
C LEU A 220 22.92 -26.29 -1.72
N PHE A 221 23.05 -27.58 -1.40
CA PHE A 221 22.61 -28.68 -2.25
C PHE A 221 21.15 -29.09 -2.03
N GLY A 222 20.38 -28.34 -1.23
CA GLY A 222 18.96 -28.61 -1.01
C GLY A 222 18.65 -29.84 -0.13
N LEU A 223 19.66 -30.46 0.49
CA LEU A 223 19.49 -31.57 1.43
C LEU A 223 18.82 -31.10 2.74
N ARG A 224 19.01 -29.82 3.08
CA ARG A 224 18.34 -29.15 4.20
C ARG A 224 17.61 -27.93 3.68
N ARG A 225 16.36 -27.72 4.12
CA ARG A 225 15.61 -26.50 3.80
C ARG A 225 16.02 -25.35 4.72
N LEU A 226 16.17 -24.16 4.16
CA LEU A 226 16.32 -22.91 4.92
C LEU A 226 14.93 -22.30 5.15
N ALA A 227 14.59 -22.03 6.40
CA ALA A 227 13.40 -21.25 6.74
C ALA A 227 13.72 -19.76 6.52
N LEU A 228 13.01 -19.12 5.59
CA LEU A 228 13.13 -17.70 5.31
C LEU A 228 12.01 -16.93 6.02
N ALA A 229 12.35 -15.80 6.62
CA ALA A 229 11.37 -14.78 6.95
C ALA A 229 11.01 -14.03 5.65
N PHE A 230 9.72 -13.91 5.37
CA PHE A 230 9.24 -13.17 4.22
C PHE A 230 9.01 -11.71 4.57
N TYR A 231 9.32 -10.85 3.61
CA TYR A 231 9.03 -9.43 3.64
C TYR A 231 7.52 -9.27 3.78
N LEU A 232 7.14 -8.52 4.80
CA LEU A 232 5.78 -8.06 4.99
C LEU A 232 5.81 -6.56 4.71
N PRO A 233 5.03 -6.06 3.74
CA PRO A 233 4.89 -4.63 3.58
C PRO A 233 4.46 -4.00 4.93
N PRO A 234 4.89 -2.78 5.24
CA PRO A 234 4.43 -2.07 6.43
C PRO A 234 2.90 -1.98 6.49
N ASP A 235 2.32 -2.06 7.68
CA ASP A 235 0.85 -1.93 7.87
C ASP A 235 0.39 -0.47 7.95
N ARG A 236 1.31 0.48 7.75
CA ARG A 236 1.06 1.91 7.68
C ARG A 236 1.83 2.54 6.52
N PHE A 237 1.26 3.57 5.93
CA PHE A 237 1.93 4.42 4.96
C PHE A 237 2.37 5.71 5.64
N ASP A 238 3.64 6.10 5.45
CA ASP A 238 4.21 7.28 6.08
C ASP A 238 5.32 7.83 5.18
N VAL A 239 5.00 8.85 4.39
CA VAL A 239 5.92 9.45 3.42
C VAL A 239 5.96 10.96 3.60
N ARG A 240 7.17 11.50 3.68
CA ARG A 240 7.48 12.92 3.81
C ARG A 240 8.25 13.42 2.60
N ILE A 241 7.83 14.57 2.06
CA ILE A 241 8.58 15.33 1.06
C ILE A 241 9.13 16.57 1.74
N GLU A 242 10.45 16.73 1.71
CA GLU A 242 11.10 18.00 2.07
C GLU A 242 11.00 18.98 0.91
N LEU A 243 10.58 20.20 1.19
CA LEU A 243 10.41 21.25 0.19
C LEU A 243 11.72 22.04 0.10
N ASN A 244 12.20 22.27 -1.12
CA ASN A 244 13.44 23.03 -1.36
C ASN A 244 13.34 24.50 -0.95
N PHE A 245 12.12 25.01 -0.77
CA PHE A 245 11.83 26.38 -0.36
C PHE A 245 10.56 26.41 0.48
N ASP A 246 10.49 27.43 1.33
CA ASP A 246 9.36 27.68 2.21
C ASP A 246 8.09 28.00 1.40
N VAL A 247 7.07 27.15 1.52
CA VAL A 247 5.79 27.30 0.80
C VAL A 247 4.77 28.01 1.66
N GLN A 248 4.19 29.10 1.14
CA GLN A 248 3.21 29.94 1.84
C GLN A 248 1.77 29.82 1.27
N SER A 249 1.56 29.00 0.25
CA SER A 249 0.26 28.84 -0.42
C SER A 249 -0.09 27.37 -0.62
N HIS A 250 -1.34 27.01 -0.34
CA HIS A 250 -1.88 25.68 -0.58
C HIS A 250 -1.80 25.27 -2.07
N GLN A 251 -1.85 26.21 -3.01
CA GLN A 251 -1.74 25.92 -4.45
C GLN A 251 -0.39 25.28 -4.81
N ALA A 252 0.70 25.71 -4.18
CA ALA A 252 2.02 25.15 -4.41
C ALA A 252 2.18 23.74 -3.79
N LEU A 253 1.33 23.37 -2.83
CA LEU A 253 1.30 22.05 -2.22
C LEU A 253 0.54 21.01 -3.06
N LEU A 254 -0.20 21.43 -4.10
CA LEU A 254 -0.96 20.51 -4.95
C LEU A 254 -0.05 19.56 -5.75
N PHE A 255 1.12 20.02 -6.20
CA PHE A 255 2.06 19.16 -6.90
C PHE A 255 2.67 18.08 -5.99
N PRO A 256 3.24 18.43 -4.82
CA PRO A 256 3.61 17.46 -3.80
C PRO A 256 2.46 16.52 -3.39
N LEU A 257 1.23 17.05 -3.25
CA LEU A 257 0.06 16.26 -2.89
C LEU A 257 -0.21 15.16 -3.90
N ARG A 258 -0.21 15.50 -5.21
CA ARG A 258 -0.44 14.53 -6.29
C ARG A 258 0.60 13.41 -6.28
N ARG A 259 1.86 13.73 -5.93
CA ARG A 259 2.91 12.73 -5.75
C ARG A 259 2.61 11.83 -4.54
N LEU A 260 2.33 12.41 -3.37
CA LEU A 260 2.04 11.65 -2.14
C LEU A 260 0.83 10.73 -2.30
N THR A 261 -0.25 11.18 -2.95
CA THR A 261 -1.43 10.34 -3.20
C THR A 261 -1.17 9.25 -4.26
N GLY A 262 -0.29 9.51 -5.22
CA GLY A 262 0.20 8.50 -6.16
C GLY A 262 1.03 7.41 -5.46
N ASP A 263 1.94 7.82 -4.58
CA ASP A 263 2.77 6.91 -3.78
C ASP A 263 1.88 6.06 -2.84
N LEU A 264 0.88 6.67 -2.19
CA LEU A 264 -0.10 5.98 -1.36
C LEU A 264 -0.88 4.95 -2.18
N SER A 265 -1.41 5.33 -3.34
CA SER A 265 -2.14 4.41 -4.23
C SER A 265 -1.30 3.21 -4.64
N ALA A 266 -0.04 3.43 -5.05
CA ALA A 266 0.88 2.37 -5.41
C ALA A 266 1.14 1.40 -4.24
N PHE A 267 1.31 1.95 -3.03
CA PHE A 267 1.48 1.19 -1.80
C PHE A 267 0.24 0.34 -1.47
N LEU A 268 -0.95 0.93 -1.54
CA LEU A 268 -2.23 0.27 -1.29
C LEU A 268 -2.47 -0.88 -2.27
N CYS A 269 -2.22 -0.64 -3.56
CA CYS A 269 -2.30 -1.66 -4.61
C CYS A 269 -1.36 -2.83 -4.35
N GLY A 270 -0.11 -2.57 -3.92
CA GLY A 270 0.86 -3.62 -3.58
C GLY A 270 0.44 -4.49 -2.39
N ARG A 271 -0.43 -3.98 -1.51
CA ARG A 271 -0.98 -4.67 -0.34
C ARG A 271 -2.38 -5.27 -0.57
N ASP A 272 -2.95 -5.07 -1.77
CA ASP A 272 -4.38 -5.31 -2.04
C ASP A 272 -5.32 -4.71 -0.98
N SER A 273 -4.98 -3.49 -0.56
CA SER A 273 -5.70 -2.72 0.47
C SER A 273 -6.21 -1.42 -0.12
N GLY A 274 -7.00 -0.71 0.67
CA GLY A 274 -7.43 0.67 0.41
C GLY A 274 -7.21 1.50 1.67
N VAL A 275 -7.54 2.79 1.58
CA VAL A 275 -7.51 3.71 2.71
C VAL A 275 -8.90 4.29 2.92
N GLN A 276 -9.32 4.37 4.17
CA GLN A 276 -10.53 5.10 4.55
C GLN A 276 -10.20 6.41 5.27
N ARG A 277 -9.04 6.50 5.91
CA ARG A 277 -8.60 7.68 6.64
C ARG A 277 -7.10 7.86 6.49
N PHE A 278 -6.68 9.09 6.21
CA PHE A 278 -5.28 9.48 6.23
C PHE A 278 -5.14 10.95 6.62
N ASP A 279 -3.98 11.30 7.13
CA ASP A 279 -3.65 12.62 7.62
C ASP A 279 -2.58 13.26 6.73
N LEU A 280 -2.76 14.53 6.42
CA LEU A 280 -1.73 15.37 5.80
C LEU A 280 -1.15 16.30 6.86
N HIS A 281 0.17 16.31 6.98
CA HIS A 281 0.91 17.15 7.92
C HIS A 281 1.65 18.24 7.16
N LEU A 282 1.30 19.50 7.43
CA LEU A 282 2.07 20.67 7.00
C LEU A 282 3.11 20.98 8.07
N GLU A 283 4.36 20.65 7.81
CA GLU A 283 5.46 20.90 8.75
C GLU A 283 5.94 22.34 8.62
N HIS A 284 5.74 23.14 9.67
CA HIS A 284 6.03 24.57 9.63
C HIS A 284 7.44 24.92 10.10
N ALA A 285 7.90 26.11 9.72
CA ALA A 285 9.10 26.73 10.28
C ALA A 285 8.85 27.29 11.69
N GLY A 286 9.08 26.47 12.71
CA GLY A 286 9.06 26.91 14.12
C GLY A 286 7.69 26.89 14.80
N LEU A 287 6.64 26.41 14.12
CA LEU A 287 5.34 26.10 14.71
C LEU A 287 5.06 24.59 14.68
N PRO A 288 4.14 24.08 15.51
CA PRO A 288 3.64 22.71 15.39
C PRO A 288 3.01 22.45 14.03
N ASP A 289 3.02 21.19 13.58
CA ASP A 289 2.45 20.80 12.30
C ASP A 289 0.94 21.07 12.23
N THR A 290 0.47 21.62 11.11
CA THR A 290 -0.98 21.65 10.84
C THR A 290 -1.40 20.30 10.29
N VAL A 291 -2.33 19.64 10.98
CA VAL A 291 -2.83 18.30 10.60
C VAL A 291 -4.19 18.43 9.93
N ILE A 292 -4.27 17.94 8.69
CA ILE A 292 -5.48 17.93 7.88
C ILE A 292 -5.95 16.48 7.75
N LYS A 293 -7.09 16.18 8.38
CA LYS A 293 -7.67 14.83 8.37
C LYS A 293 -8.50 14.63 7.11
N VAL A 294 -8.21 13.58 6.36
CA VAL A 294 -8.98 13.18 5.18
C VAL A 294 -9.66 11.85 5.49
N GLY A 295 -10.99 11.85 5.48
CA GLY A 295 -11.81 10.67 5.74
C GLY A 295 -12.77 10.38 4.58
N LEU A 296 -12.92 9.10 4.26
CA LEU A 296 -13.77 8.54 3.20
C LEU A 296 -14.81 7.58 3.81
N LEU A 297 -15.92 7.37 3.12
CA LEU A 297 -17.00 6.44 3.48
C LEU A 297 -16.66 4.98 3.18
N SER A 298 -15.86 4.76 2.14
CA SER A 298 -15.42 3.44 1.71
C SER A 298 -13.92 3.43 1.48
N ALA A 299 -13.32 2.24 1.56
CA ALA A 299 -11.90 2.07 1.24
C ALA A 299 -11.67 2.44 -0.23
N GLU A 300 -10.73 3.35 -0.46
CA GLU A 300 -10.35 3.80 -1.80
C GLU A 300 -8.85 3.56 -2.02
N ARG A 301 -8.45 3.33 -3.27
CA ARG A 301 -7.04 3.25 -3.67
C ARG A 301 -6.74 3.95 -4.99
N ASP A 302 -7.73 4.51 -5.68
CA ASP A 302 -7.54 5.28 -6.91
C ASP A 302 -6.79 6.60 -6.63
N PRO A 303 -5.66 6.87 -7.30
CA PRO A 303 -4.83 8.04 -7.01
C PRO A 303 -5.53 9.36 -7.36
N ALA A 304 -6.40 9.37 -8.37
CA ALA A 304 -7.11 10.58 -8.79
C ALA A 304 -8.19 10.95 -7.77
N MET A 305 -8.94 9.97 -7.26
CA MET A 305 -9.95 10.18 -6.24
C MET A 305 -9.33 10.63 -4.92
N LEU A 306 -8.26 9.95 -4.47
CA LEU A 306 -7.53 10.33 -3.25
C LEU A 306 -7.00 11.77 -3.36
N PHE A 307 -6.46 12.15 -4.51
CA PHE A 307 -6.02 13.51 -4.78
C PHE A 307 -7.15 14.53 -4.69
N GLU A 308 -8.30 14.30 -5.35
CA GLU A 308 -9.42 15.25 -5.35
C GLU A 308 -10.02 15.46 -3.95
N LEU A 309 -10.14 14.38 -3.16
CA LEU A 309 -10.64 14.46 -1.79
C LEU A 309 -9.67 15.21 -0.88
N ALA A 310 -8.38 14.89 -0.98
CA ALA A 310 -7.34 15.57 -0.24
C ALA A 310 -7.24 17.06 -0.62
N ARG A 311 -7.32 17.38 -1.92
CA ARG A 311 -7.32 18.74 -2.44
C ARG A 311 -8.47 19.55 -1.85
N GLY A 312 -9.68 19.00 -1.85
CA GLY A 312 -10.86 19.67 -1.30
C GLY A 312 -10.73 20.03 0.18
N ARG A 313 -10.08 19.18 0.99
CA ARG A 313 -9.80 19.46 2.41
C ARG A 313 -8.64 20.45 2.58
N LEU A 314 -7.60 20.36 1.76
CA LEU A 314 -6.46 21.27 1.79
C LEU A 314 -6.84 22.71 1.43
N GLU A 315 -7.74 22.90 0.46
CA GLU A 315 -8.23 24.22 0.03
C GLU A 315 -9.03 24.97 1.12
N GLN A 316 -9.54 24.25 2.11
CA GLN A 316 -10.28 24.84 3.24
C GLN A 316 -9.35 25.34 4.35
N VAL A 317 -8.07 24.97 4.31
CA VAL A 317 -7.09 25.25 5.37
C VAL A 317 -6.25 26.47 4.99
N GLN A 318 -6.13 27.42 5.92
CA GLN A 318 -5.21 28.54 5.75
C GLN A 318 -3.80 28.14 6.14
N VAL A 319 -2.82 28.45 5.28
CA VAL A 319 -1.41 28.22 5.56
C VAL A 319 -0.89 29.39 6.40
N GLU A 320 -0.96 29.26 7.73
CA GLU A 320 -0.63 30.35 8.67
C GLU A 320 0.88 30.64 8.75
N ALA A 321 1.72 29.65 8.46
CA ALA A 321 3.17 29.78 8.48
C ALA A 321 3.82 29.01 7.32
N PRO A 322 5.05 29.40 6.91
CA PRO A 322 5.72 28.74 5.80
C PRO A 322 5.97 27.25 6.07
N VAL A 323 5.65 26.42 5.09
CA VAL A 323 5.74 24.96 5.13
C VAL A 323 7.09 24.52 4.55
N ARG A 324 7.83 23.71 5.31
CA ARG A 324 9.14 23.15 4.94
C ARG A 324 9.07 21.67 4.55
N GLY A 325 8.06 20.98 5.07
CA GLY A 325 7.85 19.56 4.82
C GLY A 325 6.38 19.27 4.63
N PHE A 326 6.08 18.29 3.77
CA PHE A 326 4.73 17.82 3.55
C PHE A 326 4.68 16.31 3.66
N ARG A 327 3.90 15.81 4.62
CA ARG A 327 3.86 14.39 4.97
C ARG A 327 2.45 13.84 4.90
N LEU A 328 2.31 12.62 4.38
CA LEU A 328 1.06 11.87 4.32
C LEU A 328 1.20 10.61 5.19
N CYS A 329 0.29 10.45 6.14
CA CYS A 329 0.24 9.31 7.06
C CYS A 329 -1.09 8.57 6.91
N ALA A 330 -1.07 7.26 6.66
CA ALA A 330 -2.24 6.40 6.70
C ALA A 330 -1.98 5.20 7.61
N GLU A 331 -2.68 5.14 8.73
CA GLU A 331 -2.54 4.06 9.72
C GLU A 331 -3.59 2.94 9.54
N ASP A 332 -4.74 3.26 8.97
CA ASP A 332 -5.86 2.33 8.80
C ASP A 332 -6.02 1.95 7.33
N LEU A 333 -5.61 0.72 7.01
CA LEU A 333 -5.51 0.18 5.64
C LEU A 333 -6.45 -1.02 5.45
N PRO A 334 -7.78 -0.83 5.41
CA PRO A 334 -8.74 -1.91 5.24
C PRO A 334 -8.59 -2.59 3.87
N ALA A 335 -9.12 -3.81 3.76
CA ALA A 335 -9.19 -4.51 2.48
C ALA A 335 -9.96 -3.68 1.45
N PHE A 336 -9.43 -3.60 0.22
CA PHE A 336 -10.12 -2.94 -0.87
C PHE A 336 -10.99 -3.95 -1.61
N VAL A 337 -12.30 -3.76 -1.56
CA VAL A 337 -13.24 -4.54 -2.37
C VAL A 337 -13.69 -3.63 -3.52
N PRO A 338 -13.26 -3.88 -4.76
CA PRO A 338 -13.73 -3.11 -5.90
C PRO A 338 -15.26 -3.23 -5.99
N GLN A 339 -15.93 -2.10 -6.29
CA GLN A 339 -17.37 -2.12 -6.53
C GLN A 339 -17.67 -3.04 -7.71
N PHE A 340 -18.70 -3.88 -7.54
CA PHE A 340 -19.17 -4.76 -8.59
C PHE A 340 -19.64 -3.91 -9.79
N GLN A 341 -19.04 -4.11 -10.95
CA GLN A 341 -19.47 -3.52 -12.21
C GLN A 341 -20.08 -4.63 -13.07
N GLU A 342 -21.22 -4.35 -13.70
CA GLU A 342 -21.79 -5.25 -14.70
C GLU A 342 -20.87 -5.27 -15.93
N LEU A 343 -20.63 -6.45 -16.51
CA LEU A 343 -19.70 -6.65 -17.63
C LEU A 343 -20.11 -5.86 -18.91
N PHE A 344 -21.36 -5.41 -18.97
CA PHE A 344 -21.96 -4.66 -20.07
C PHE A 344 -22.83 -3.53 -19.49
N ASP A 345 -22.22 -2.38 -19.20
CA ASP A 345 -22.94 -1.19 -18.75
C ASP A 345 -23.00 -0.16 -19.90
N ASP A 346 -24.19 0.08 -20.46
CA ASP A 346 -24.45 1.18 -21.40
C ASP A 346 -24.62 2.48 -20.60
N ARG A 347 -23.53 3.11 -20.16
CA ARG A 347 -23.61 4.43 -19.53
C ARG A 347 -22.86 5.52 -20.31
N PRO A 348 -23.49 6.69 -20.52
CA PRO A 348 -22.84 7.83 -21.15
C PRO A 348 -21.65 8.32 -20.29
N GLN A 349 -20.56 8.71 -20.95
CA GLN A 349 -19.25 9.16 -20.42
C GLN A 349 -19.28 10.33 -19.40
N GLN A 350 -20.44 10.76 -18.90
CA GLN A 350 -20.61 11.90 -17.99
C GLN A 350 -21.40 11.60 -16.70
N SER A 351 -21.69 10.34 -16.33
CA SER A 351 -22.28 10.07 -15.01
C SER A 351 -21.19 9.97 -13.94
N LEU A 352 -21.10 10.94 -13.05
CA LEU A 352 -20.31 10.81 -11.82
C LEU A 352 -20.91 9.68 -10.96
N PRO A 353 -20.15 8.65 -10.55
CA PRO A 353 -20.67 7.61 -9.66
C PRO A 353 -21.28 8.21 -8.40
N TRP A 354 -22.39 7.63 -7.92
CA TRP A 354 -23.13 8.14 -6.75
C TRP A 354 -22.24 8.36 -5.53
N GLU A 355 -21.33 7.42 -5.25
CA GLU A 355 -20.41 7.55 -4.11
C GLU A 355 -19.46 8.74 -4.26
N GLN A 356 -18.92 8.98 -5.47
CA GLN A 356 -18.07 10.15 -5.72
C GLN A 356 -18.84 11.46 -5.56
N LEU A 357 -20.10 11.50 -6.01
CA LEU A 357 -20.97 12.67 -5.84
C LEU A 357 -21.24 12.94 -4.36
N ARG A 358 -21.62 11.89 -3.62
CA ARG A 358 -21.87 11.95 -2.18
C ARG A 358 -20.67 12.46 -1.40
N GLU A 359 -19.47 11.99 -1.73
CA GLU A 359 -18.25 12.46 -1.06
C GLU A 359 -17.91 13.91 -1.38
N ARG A 360 -18.09 14.34 -2.64
CA ARG A 360 -17.92 15.75 -3.00
C ARG A 360 -18.90 16.64 -2.26
N LEU A 361 -20.14 16.20 -2.08
CA LEU A 361 -21.15 16.93 -1.31
C LEU A 361 -20.75 17.03 0.16
N ARG A 362 -20.25 15.95 0.78
CA ARG A 362 -19.76 15.98 2.17
C ARG A 362 -18.54 16.87 2.36
N ALA A 363 -17.56 16.73 1.48
CA ALA A 363 -16.35 17.55 1.52
C ALA A 363 -16.67 19.05 1.41
N ARG A 364 -17.73 19.41 0.67
CA ARG A 364 -18.12 20.81 0.44
C ARG A 364 -19.12 21.37 1.45
N LEU A 365 -20.12 20.57 1.85
CA LEU A 365 -21.23 21.01 2.72
C LEU A 365 -21.00 20.68 4.20
N GLY A 366 -20.00 19.86 4.51
CA GLY A 366 -19.72 19.37 5.86
C GLY A 366 -20.26 17.96 6.08
N ASP A 367 -19.65 17.26 7.04
CA ASP A 367 -19.94 15.85 7.33
C ASP A 367 -21.38 15.62 7.86
N GLU A 368 -21.97 16.64 8.50
CA GLU A 368 -23.33 16.61 9.06
C GLU A 368 -24.42 17.03 8.06
N ALA A 369 -24.08 17.50 6.85
CA ALA A 369 -25.07 18.03 5.90
C ALA A 369 -25.66 16.97 4.95
N VAL A 370 -25.05 15.78 4.88
CA VAL A 370 -25.44 14.71 3.96
C VAL A 370 -25.76 13.45 4.76
N HIS A 371 -27.05 13.15 4.90
CA HIS A 371 -27.52 11.99 5.66
C HIS A 371 -27.93 10.82 4.75
N GLY A 372 -27.72 9.60 5.24
CA GLY A 372 -28.37 8.41 4.69
C GLY A 372 -29.76 8.21 5.30
N LEU A 373 -30.56 7.37 4.66
CA LEU A 373 -31.85 6.92 5.19
C LEU A 373 -31.71 5.48 5.69
N ARG A 374 -32.17 5.24 6.91
CA ARG A 374 -32.22 3.91 7.52
C ARG A 374 -33.66 3.54 7.83
N PHE A 375 -34.06 2.33 7.46
CA PHE A 375 -35.34 1.78 7.90
C PHE A 375 -35.30 1.43 9.39
N GLN A 376 -36.36 1.77 10.10
CA GLN A 376 -36.59 1.34 11.48
C GLN A 376 -37.91 0.59 11.53
N ALA A 377 -37.90 -0.61 12.12
CA ALA A 377 -39.09 -1.45 12.27
C ALA A 377 -40.02 -0.92 13.38
N ASP A 378 -40.56 0.29 13.17
CA ASP A 378 -41.60 0.90 14.00
C ASP A 378 -42.89 1.04 13.17
N HIS A 379 -44.03 0.78 13.80
CA HIS A 379 -45.32 0.92 13.15
C HIS A 379 -45.80 2.38 13.06
N ARG A 380 -45.25 3.28 13.89
CA ARG A 380 -45.52 4.71 13.82
C ARG A 380 -44.83 5.30 12.57
N PRO A 381 -45.57 5.96 11.67
CA PRO A 381 -45.03 6.47 10.41
C PRO A 381 -43.82 7.40 10.58
N GLU A 382 -43.89 8.28 11.58
CA GLU A 382 -42.85 9.22 11.96
C GLU A 382 -41.56 8.54 12.47
N CYS A 383 -41.65 7.31 12.96
CA CYS A 383 -40.54 6.55 13.53
C CYS A 383 -40.07 5.38 12.63
N ALA A 384 -40.68 5.20 11.45
CA ALA A 384 -40.37 4.09 10.54
C ALA A 384 -39.04 4.27 9.79
N TRP A 385 -38.36 5.41 9.98
CA TRP A 385 -37.06 5.71 9.39
C TRP A 385 -36.20 6.60 10.29
N GLN A 386 -34.89 6.62 10.05
CA GLN A 386 -33.94 7.50 10.72
C GLN A 386 -32.97 8.11 9.71
N ALA A 387 -32.54 9.35 9.95
CA ALA A 387 -31.52 10.05 9.17
C ALA A 387 -30.10 9.55 9.55
N ARG A 388 -29.82 8.28 9.29
CA ARG A 388 -28.53 7.64 9.57
C ARG A 388 -28.09 6.83 8.36
N ALA A 389 -26.80 6.90 8.03
CA ALA A 389 -26.24 6.03 7.00
C ALA A 389 -26.24 4.58 7.51
N ASP A 390 -26.92 3.71 6.78
CA ASP A 390 -26.83 2.25 6.94
C ASP A 390 -26.38 1.65 5.61
N SER A 391 -25.45 0.71 5.66
CA SER A 391 -24.90 0.03 4.49
C SER A 391 -25.63 -1.28 4.19
N GLN A 392 -26.54 -1.71 5.05
CA GLN A 392 -27.27 -2.96 4.86
C GLN A 392 -28.59 -2.73 4.11
N PRO A 393 -28.82 -3.43 2.99
CA PRO A 393 -30.10 -3.37 2.30
C PRO A 393 -31.19 -3.92 3.23
N CYS A 394 -32.33 -3.23 3.27
CA CYS A 394 -33.47 -3.68 4.05
C CYS A 394 -34.11 -4.92 3.38
N ALA A 395 -34.54 -5.90 4.19
CA ALA A 395 -35.24 -7.06 3.67
C ALA A 395 -36.55 -6.62 2.98
N GLY A 396 -36.91 -7.27 1.87
CA GLY A 396 -38.14 -6.96 1.15
C GLY A 396 -39.36 -7.26 2.02
N PHE A 397 -40.12 -6.22 2.38
CA PHE A 397 -41.38 -6.34 3.08
C PHE A 397 -42.55 -6.40 2.08
N PRO A 398 -43.69 -7.00 2.45
CA PRO A 398 -44.91 -6.90 1.65
C PRO A 398 -45.23 -5.42 1.40
N ILE A 399 -45.57 -5.10 0.15
CA ILE A 399 -45.87 -3.72 -0.27
C ILE A 399 -47.20 -3.31 0.37
N VAL A 400 -47.12 -2.54 1.45
CA VAL A 400 -48.26 -1.80 2.00
C VAL A 400 -48.22 -0.39 1.43
N GLN A 401 -49.35 0.11 0.96
CA GLN A 401 -49.43 1.50 0.48
C GLN A 401 -49.20 2.45 1.67
N ARG A 402 -48.12 3.24 1.58
CA ARG A 402 -47.77 4.30 2.52
C ARG A 402 -47.51 5.59 1.73
N PRO A 403 -47.81 6.77 2.30
CA PRO A 403 -47.50 8.03 1.63
C PRO A 403 -45.99 8.21 1.50
N GLY A 404 -45.55 8.71 0.33
CA GLY A 404 -44.14 9.06 0.10
C GLY A 404 -43.73 10.37 0.78
N TRP A 405 -44.70 11.17 1.22
CA TRP A 405 -44.48 12.44 1.89
C TRP A 405 -45.30 12.52 3.18
N LEU A 406 -44.62 12.61 4.33
CA LEU A 406 -45.25 12.91 5.61
C LEU A 406 -45.14 14.41 5.90
N LEU A 407 -46.20 14.98 6.45
CA LEU A 407 -46.20 16.35 6.95
C LEU A 407 -45.45 16.40 8.29
N THR A 408 -44.73 17.49 8.54
CA THR A 408 -44.07 17.73 9.83
C THR A 408 -45.09 17.76 10.97
N GLU A 409 -46.27 18.32 10.72
CA GLU A 409 -47.40 18.34 11.65
C GLU A 409 -48.68 17.94 10.92
N PRO A 410 -49.53 17.07 11.51
CA PRO A 410 -50.79 16.68 10.90
C PRO A 410 -51.77 17.86 10.76
N LEU A 411 -52.50 17.90 9.64
CA LEU A 411 -53.47 18.96 9.35
C LEU A 411 -54.91 18.46 9.51
N THR A 412 -55.78 19.27 10.10
CA THR A 412 -57.21 18.91 10.22
C THR A 412 -57.90 18.96 8.85
N VAL A 413 -58.66 17.92 8.53
CA VAL A 413 -59.47 17.79 7.32
C VAL A 413 -60.95 17.83 7.69
N HIS A 414 -61.71 18.67 6.99
CA HIS A 414 -63.16 18.74 7.15
C HIS A 414 -63.83 17.53 6.48
N GLU A 415 -64.66 16.80 7.21
CA GLU A 415 -65.24 15.52 6.74
C GLU A 415 -66.13 15.65 5.48
N GLY A 416 -66.63 16.86 5.18
CA GLY A 416 -67.40 17.14 3.96
C GLY A 416 -66.55 17.47 2.71
N SER A 417 -65.22 17.60 2.84
CA SER A 417 -64.33 17.96 1.73
C SER A 417 -63.55 16.79 1.15
N THR A 418 -63.69 15.57 1.70
CA THR A 418 -62.90 14.40 1.30
C THR A 418 -63.72 13.11 1.31
N ARG A 419 -63.45 12.21 0.38
CA ARG A 419 -64.04 10.87 0.30
C ARG A 419 -63.08 9.85 0.88
N ILE A 420 -63.54 9.00 1.80
CA ILE A 420 -62.76 7.85 2.27
C ILE A 420 -62.77 6.77 1.19
N LEU A 421 -61.58 6.35 0.76
CA LEU A 421 -61.38 5.29 -0.24
C LEU A 421 -61.13 3.93 0.41
N MET A 422 -60.32 3.88 1.48
CA MET A 422 -59.91 2.65 2.19
C MET A 422 -59.73 2.92 3.70
N GLY A 423 -59.85 1.86 4.51
CA GLY A 423 -59.65 1.89 5.96
C GLY A 423 -60.88 1.41 6.76
N PRO A 424 -60.80 1.38 8.11
CA PRO A 424 -59.66 1.81 8.91
C PRO A 424 -58.54 0.77 8.97
N GLU A 425 -57.29 1.23 8.86
CA GLU A 425 -56.11 0.52 9.35
C GLU A 425 -55.76 1.03 10.74
N ARG A 426 -55.80 0.16 11.75
CA ARG A 426 -55.50 0.56 13.12
C ARG A 426 -54.01 0.40 13.43
N ILE A 427 -53.38 1.47 13.90
CA ILE A 427 -52.02 1.48 14.43
C ILE A 427 -52.10 1.79 15.93
N GLU A 428 -51.71 0.80 16.74
CA GLU A 428 -51.55 0.91 18.19
C GLU A 428 -50.11 0.54 18.55
N SER A 429 -49.28 1.52 18.91
CA SER A 429 -47.82 1.35 19.10
C SER A 429 -47.25 2.44 20.02
N GLY A 430 -46.04 2.25 20.56
CA GLY A 430 -45.36 3.27 21.38
C GLY A 430 -45.65 3.21 22.89
N TRP A 431 -46.39 2.21 23.36
CA TRP A 431 -46.69 2.04 24.80
C TRP A 431 -45.44 1.78 25.67
N TRP A 432 -44.31 1.39 25.07
CA TRP A 432 -43.06 1.07 25.77
C TRP A 432 -42.09 2.27 25.89
N ASP A 433 -42.25 3.32 25.09
CA ASP A 433 -41.36 4.50 25.09
C ASP A 433 -42.04 5.80 25.57
N GLY A 434 -43.32 5.73 25.94
CA GLY A 434 -44.08 6.84 26.49
C GLY A 434 -44.85 7.66 25.46
N ASP A 435 -44.65 7.38 24.17
CA ASP A 435 -45.35 8.01 23.04
C ASP A 435 -46.39 7.02 22.47
N ASP A 436 -47.35 6.59 23.31
CA ASP A 436 -48.44 5.69 22.91
C ASP A 436 -49.36 6.36 21.89
N VAL A 437 -49.50 5.73 20.73
CA VAL A 437 -50.30 6.19 19.61
C VAL A 437 -51.35 5.14 19.31
N ARG A 438 -52.63 5.56 19.27
CA ARG A 438 -53.77 4.74 18.86
C ARG A 438 -54.58 5.47 17.79
N ARG A 439 -54.35 5.12 16.53
CA ARG A 439 -54.87 5.85 15.37
C ARG A 439 -55.52 4.89 14.36
N ASP A 440 -56.72 5.23 13.93
CA ASP A 440 -57.40 4.60 12.80
C ASP A 440 -57.11 5.40 11.53
N TYR A 441 -56.31 4.84 10.64
CA TYR A 441 -55.88 5.44 9.39
C TYR A 441 -56.82 5.11 8.23
N TYR A 442 -57.02 6.10 7.37
CA TYR A 442 -57.86 6.07 6.19
C TYR A 442 -57.10 6.63 4.99
N LEU A 443 -57.29 5.99 3.84
CA LEU A 443 -56.96 6.60 2.56
C LEU A 443 -58.11 7.53 2.19
N ILE A 444 -57.83 8.80 1.99
CA ILE A 444 -58.82 9.81 1.62
C ILE A 444 -58.49 10.41 0.25
N GLU A 445 -59.52 10.82 -0.47
CA GLU A 445 -59.41 11.56 -1.72
C GLU A 445 -60.08 12.93 -1.55
N THR A 446 -59.34 13.99 -1.88
CA THR A 446 -59.88 15.35 -1.87
C THR A 446 -60.75 15.62 -3.10
N ARG A 447 -61.55 16.68 -3.06
CA ARG A 447 -62.32 17.14 -4.25
C ARG A 447 -61.43 17.46 -5.47
N ALA A 448 -60.16 17.74 -5.25
CA ALA A 448 -59.18 18.00 -6.30
C ALA A 448 -58.52 16.72 -6.85
N GLY A 449 -58.90 15.53 -6.36
CA GLY A 449 -58.35 14.23 -6.78
C GLY A 449 -57.03 13.85 -6.09
N GLN A 450 -56.56 14.64 -5.12
CA GLN A 450 -55.34 14.31 -4.36
C GLN A 450 -55.64 13.23 -3.33
N GLN A 451 -54.76 12.22 -3.23
CA GLN A 451 -54.88 11.13 -2.27
C GLN A 451 -54.02 11.38 -1.04
N GLY A 452 -54.67 11.46 0.12
CA GLY A 452 -54.04 11.69 1.41
C GLY A 452 -54.18 10.49 2.35
N TRP A 453 -53.25 10.39 3.29
CA TRP A 453 -53.34 9.45 4.40
C TRP A 453 -53.72 10.23 5.66
N ALA A 454 -54.90 9.96 6.19
CA ALA A 454 -55.46 10.68 7.33
C ALA A 454 -55.89 9.73 8.43
N TYR A 455 -55.80 10.14 9.70
CA TYR A 455 -56.20 9.31 10.82
C TYR A 455 -57.24 9.97 11.72
N ARG A 456 -57.91 9.13 12.53
CA ARG A 456 -58.64 9.55 13.73
C ARG A 456 -58.03 8.88 14.95
N VAL A 457 -58.03 9.59 16.08
CA VAL A 457 -57.62 9.01 17.36
C VAL A 457 -58.70 8.03 17.83
N VAL A 458 -58.29 6.82 18.20
CA VAL A 458 -59.22 5.77 18.62
C VAL A 458 -59.92 6.18 19.92
N GLY A 459 -61.25 6.12 19.93
CA GLY A 459 -62.07 6.49 21.11
C GLY A 459 -62.48 7.97 21.15
N GLU A 460 -62.01 8.79 20.21
CA GLU A 460 -62.43 10.19 20.06
C GLU A 460 -63.33 10.35 18.83
N ASN A 461 -64.47 11.03 18.98
CA ASN A 461 -65.30 11.48 17.85
C ASN A 461 -64.74 12.81 17.31
N GLY A 462 -63.47 12.81 16.90
CA GLY A 462 -62.74 13.98 16.41
C GLY A 462 -62.65 14.07 14.87
N PRO A 463 -62.15 15.20 14.34
CA PRO A 463 -61.94 15.38 12.90
C PRO A 463 -60.86 14.42 12.35
N LEU A 464 -60.82 14.26 11.03
CA LEU A 464 -59.71 13.58 10.36
C LEU A 464 -58.45 14.44 10.38
N TRP A 465 -57.31 13.81 10.66
CA TRP A 465 -55.99 14.45 10.65
C TRP A 465 -55.16 13.91 9.49
N LEU A 466 -54.94 14.72 8.46
CA LEU A 466 -54.06 14.41 7.35
C LEU A 466 -52.61 14.37 7.83
N GLN A 467 -51.95 13.23 7.66
CA GLN A 467 -50.57 13.03 8.05
C GLN A 467 -49.62 12.98 6.85
N GLY A 468 -50.08 12.62 5.66
CA GLY A 468 -49.22 12.55 4.49
C GLY A 468 -49.95 12.46 3.15
N TRP A 469 -49.18 12.61 2.08
CA TRP A 469 -49.67 12.55 0.70
C TRP A 469 -49.08 11.37 -0.05
N PHE A 470 -49.93 10.71 -0.84
CA PHE A 470 -49.49 9.74 -1.84
C PHE A 470 -49.02 10.48 -3.09
N ALA A 471 -48.02 9.90 -3.77
CA ALA A 471 -47.42 10.45 -4.99
C ALA A 471 -48.26 10.15 -6.23
#